data_AF-A0A8I1RHV1-F1
#
_entry.id   AF-A0A8I1RHV1-F1
#
_cell.length_a   1.000
_cell.length_b   1.000
_cell.length_c   1.000
_cell.angle_alpha   90.00
_cell.angle_beta   90.00
_cell.angle_gamma   90.00
#
_symmetry.space_group_name_H-M   'P 1'
#
loop_
_entity.id
_entity.type
_entity.pdbx_description
1 polymer ?
#
loop_
_entity_poly.entity_id
_entity_poly.type
_entity_poly.pdbx_seq_one_letter_code
_entity_poly.pdbx_strand_id
1 'polypeptide(L)'
;MTRILADLPDEDIRWLDSVAAESGRSRAALLREAVGAFRTESTDWIERGFGLWTRHGAGRDGDDFEEAVRPDWSTLDDDADQPQP
;
A
#
# COMPACT_ATOMS: atom_id res chain seq x y z
N MET A 1 -7.42 12.59 -22.53
CA MET A 1 -8.51 12.21 -21.61
C MET A 1 -9.22 11.01 -22.20
N THR A 2 -9.38 9.95 -21.42
CA THR A 2 -10.20 8.77 -21.76
C THR A 2 -11.58 8.91 -21.13
N ARG A 3 -12.61 8.39 -21.81
CA ARG A 3 -13.99 8.35 -21.29
C ARG A 3 -14.23 7.00 -20.64
N ILE A 4 -14.99 7.01 -19.55
CA ILE A 4 -15.45 5.81 -18.84
C ILE A 4 -16.97 5.87 -18.69
N LEU A 5 -17.59 4.70 -18.56
CA LEU A 5 -18.97 4.55 -18.12
C LEU A 5 -18.92 3.97 -16.70
N ALA A 6 -19.76 4.51 -15.82
CA ALA A 6 -19.89 4.04 -14.45
C ALA A 6 -21.38 4.03 -14.11
N ASP A 7 -21.85 2.90 -13.62
CA ASP A 7 -23.21 2.75 -13.14
C ASP A 7 -23.27 3.21 -11.68
N LEU A 8 -24.15 4.18 -11.41
CA LEU A 8 -24.37 4.73 -10.08
C LEU A 8 -25.87 4.67 -9.77
N PRO A 9 -26.26 4.36 -8.53
CA PRO A 9 -27.62 4.51 -8.05
C PRO A 9 -28.17 5.94 -8.26
N ASP A 10 -29.48 6.05 -8.50
CA ASP A 10 -30.14 7.36 -8.72
C ASP A 10 -30.02 8.31 -7.52
N GLU A 11 -29.96 7.78 -6.29
CA GLU A 11 -29.66 8.58 -5.10
C GLU A 11 -28.28 9.22 -5.13
N ASP A 12 -27.26 8.48 -5.55
CA ASP A 12 -25.88 8.95 -5.62
C ASP A 12 -25.72 10.03 -6.70
N ILE A 13 -26.40 9.87 -7.83
CA ILE A 13 -26.43 10.88 -8.89
C ILE A 13 -27.06 12.18 -8.38
N ARG A 14 -28.19 12.10 -7.67
CA ARG A 14 -28.88 13.28 -7.10
C ARG A 14 -28.03 13.98 -6.05
N TRP A 15 -27.38 13.22 -5.18
CA TRP A 15 -26.44 13.76 -4.21
C TRP A 15 -25.25 14.43 -4.90
N LEU A 16 -24.69 13.82 -5.94
CA LEU A 16 -23.57 14.42 -6.68
C LEU A 16 -23.97 15.73 -7.37
N ASP A 17 -25.19 15.81 -7.89
CA ASP A 17 -25.75 17.04 -8.47
C ASP A 17 -25.93 18.15 -7.40
N SER A 18 -26.40 17.80 -6.19
CA SER A 18 -26.55 18.80 -5.11
C SER A 18 -25.20 19.35 -4.66
N VAL A 19 -24.21 18.48 -4.44
CA VAL A 19 -22.84 18.87 -4.07
C VAL A 19 -22.22 19.73 -5.18
N ALA A 20 -22.40 19.37 -6.45
CA ALA A 20 -21.91 20.14 -7.59
C ALA A 20 -22.52 21.55 -7.65
N ALA A 21 -23.83 21.68 -7.40
CA ALA A 21 -24.52 22.95 -7.35
C ALA A 21 -24.04 23.83 -6.19
N GLU A 22 -23.94 23.27 -4.99
CA GLU A 22 -23.48 23.97 -3.78
C GLU A 22 -22.03 24.47 -3.92
N SER A 23 -21.17 23.68 -4.53
CA SER A 23 -19.75 24.00 -4.72
C SER A 23 -19.44 24.78 -6.01
N GLY A 24 -20.44 25.07 -6.85
CA GLY A 24 -20.27 25.79 -8.12
C GLY A 24 -19.37 25.06 -9.13
N ARG A 25 -19.27 23.73 -9.03
CA ARG A 25 -18.36 22.89 -9.82
C ARG A 25 -19.14 21.91 -10.68
N SER A 26 -18.54 21.44 -11.78
CA SER A 26 -19.14 20.36 -12.56
C SER A 26 -18.98 19.01 -11.84
N ARG A 27 -19.97 18.11 -11.96
CA ARG A 27 -19.87 16.72 -11.49
C ARG A 27 -18.58 16.03 -11.90
N ALA A 28 -18.16 16.21 -13.16
CA ALA A 28 -16.95 15.61 -13.67
C ALA A 28 -15.68 16.15 -12.99
N ALA A 29 -15.69 17.41 -12.54
CA ALA A 29 -14.58 17.96 -11.76
C ALA A 29 -14.52 17.35 -10.36
N LEU A 30 -15.67 17.22 -9.69
CA LEU A 30 -15.77 16.57 -8.38
C LEU A 30 -15.32 15.10 -8.45
N LEU A 31 -15.76 14.35 -9.46
CA LEU A 31 -15.36 12.96 -9.64
C LEU A 31 -13.84 12.81 -9.86
N ARG A 32 -13.23 13.72 -10.64
CA ARG A 32 -11.77 13.70 -10.83
C ARG A 32 -11.02 13.96 -9.52
N GLU A 33 -11.52 14.89 -8.71
CA GLU A 33 -10.93 15.18 -7.40
C GLU A 33 -11.09 14.00 -6.43
N ALA A 34 -12.29 13.41 -6.36
CA ALA A 34 -12.56 12.23 -5.55
C ALA A 34 -11.66 11.04 -5.91
N VAL A 35 -11.48 10.76 -7.21
CA VAL A 35 -10.55 9.71 -7.68
C VAL A 35 -9.10 10.03 -7.29
N GLY A 36 -8.70 11.30 -7.36
CA GLY A 36 -7.38 11.74 -6.91
C GLY A 36 -7.18 11.52 -5.41
N ALA A 37 -8.14 11.95 -4.60
CA ALA A 37 -8.12 11.78 -3.14
C ALA A 37 -8.08 10.29 -2.74
N PHE A 38 -8.91 9.46 -3.36
CA PHE A 38 -8.93 8.01 -3.12
C PHE A 38 -7.57 7.36 -3.42
N ARG A 39 -6.91 7.77 -4.51
CA ARG A 39 -5.58 7.27 -4.85
C ARG A 39 -4.50 7.68 -3.85
N THR A 40 -4.57 8.92 -3.34
CA THR A 40 -3.65 9.40 -2.30
C THR A 40 -3.87 8.65 -0.99
N GLU A 41 -5.12 8.44 -0.57
CA GLU A 41 -5.44 7.63 0.62
C GLU A 41 -4.96 6.18 0.47
N SER A 42 -5.10 5.61 -0.74
CA SER A 42 -4.51 4.32 -1.11
C SER A 42 -2.98 4.29 -1.09
N THR A 43 -2.30 5.42 -0.96
CA THR A 43 -0.84 5.49 -0.82
C THR A 43 -0.44 5.80 0.62
N ASP A 44 -1.27 6.54 1.34
CA ASP A 44 -1.05 6.91 2.74
C ASP A 44 -0.94 5.67 3.67
N TRP A 45 -1.64 4.56 3.38
CA TRP A 45 -1.43 3.32 4.15
C TRP A 45 -0.05 2.67 3.89
N ILE A 46 0.51 2.84 2.69
CA ILE A 46 1.86 2.36 2.34
C ILE A 46 2.89 3.20 3.09
N GLU A 47 2.73 4.52 3.09
CA GLU A 47 3.60 5.44 3.84
C GLU A 47 3.50 5.19 5.35
N ARG A 48 2.28 4.95 5.87
CA ARG A 48 2.07 4.57 7.28
C ARG A 48 2.65 3.20 7.62
N GLY A 49 2.69 2.26 6.66
CA GLY A 49 3.28 0.93 6.82
C GLY A 49 4.80 0.93 6.77
N PHE A 50 5.41 1.90 6.09
CA PHE A 50 6.86 2.01 5.98
C PHE A 50 7.49 2.27 7.36
N GLY A 51 8.37 1.35 7.79
CA GLY A 51 9.05 1.45 9.08
C GLY A 51 8.16 1.16 10.29
N LEU A 52 6.95 0.60 10.10
CA LEU A 52 6.05 0.24 11.20
C LEU A 52 6.71 -0.77 12.15
N TRP A 53 7.39 -1.79 11.62
CA TRP A 53 8.17 -2.75 12.42
C TRP A 53 9.31 -2.07 13.18
N THR A 54 10.02 -1.12 12.56
CA THR A 54 11.09 -0.35 13.20
C THR A 54 10.55 0.52 14.34
N ARG A 55 9.43 1.22 14.14
CA ARG A 55 8.76 2.04 15.16
C ARG A 55 8.30 1.21 16.37
N HIS A 56 7.93 -0.05 16.15
CA HIS A 56 7.49 -0.97 17.20
C HIS A 56 8.62 -1.87 17.75
N GLY A 57 9.89 -1.48 17.54
CA GLY A 57 11.04 -2.15 18.14
C GLY A 57 11.41 -3.50 17.51
N ALA A 58 10.77 -3.85 16.38
CA ALA A 58 11.08 -5.03 15.58
C ALA A 58 12.00 -4.73 14.39
N GLY A 59 12.52 -3.50 14.30
CA GLY A 59 13.55 -3.15 13.32
C GLY A 59 14.91 -3.63 13.82
N ARG A 60 15.38 -4.75 13.29
CA ARG A 60 16.78 -5.18 13.43
C ARG A 60 17.56 -4.67 12.23
N ASP A 61 18.81 -4.26 12.44
CA ASP A 61 19.71 -3.97 11.33
C ASP A 61 19.89 -5.23 10.47
N GLY A 62 19.93 -5.04 9.14
CA GLY A 62 20.05 -6.15 8.20
C GLY A 62 21.36 -6.90 8.35
N ASP A 63 22.45 -6.18 8.62
CA ASP A 63 23.79 -6.73 8.81
C ASP A 63 23.84 -7.51 10.14
N ASP A 64 23.29 -6.93 11.22
CA ASP A 64 23.18 -7.61 12.52
C ASP A 64 22.32 -8.89 12.44
N PHE A 65 21.28 -8.89 11.61
CA PHE A 65 20.46 -10.07 11.37
C PHE A 65 21.25 -11.13 10.61
N GLU A 66 21.90 -10.74 9.50
CA GLU A 66 22.71 -11.64 8.69
C GLU A 66 23.82 -12.29 9.52
N GLU A 67 24.58 -11.50 10.28
CA GLU A 67 25.66 -12.00 11.14
C GLU A 67 25.17 -13.02 12.16
N ALA A 68 23.98 -12.82 12.74
CA ALA A 68 23.45 -13.73 13.75
C ALA A 68 22.85 -15.02 13.19
N VAL A 69 22.35 -15.04 11.96
CA VAL A 69 21.84 -16.28 11.35
C VAL A 69 22.97 -17.01 10.60
N ARG A 70 24.05 -16.33 10.19
CA ARG A 70 25.20 -16.92 9.48
C ARG A 70 25.75 -18.22 10.08
N PRO A 71 25.88 -18.38 11.41
CA PRO A 71 26.36 -19.62 12.02
C PRO A 71 25.41 -20.82 11.78
N ASP A 72 24.10 -20.58 11.75
CA ASP A 72 23.11 -21.61 11.41
C ASP A 72 23.25 -22.04 9.94
N TRP A 73 23.59 -21.11 9.04
CA TRP A 73 23.83 -21.43 7.63
C TRP A 73 25.15 -22.18 7.40
N SER A 74 26.20 -21.92 8.18
CA SER A 74 27.47 -22.67 8.05
C SER A 74 27.33 -24.15 8.39
N THR A 75 26.32 -24.52 9.17
CA THR A 75 26.04 -25.94 9.49
C THR A 75 25.43 -26.67 8.30
N LEU A 76 24.74 -25.97 7.39
CA LEU A 76 24.17 -26.56 6.17
C LEU A 76 25.25 -26.90 5.12
N ASP A 77 26.37 -26.19 5.12
CA ASP A 77 27.52 -26.49 4.26
C ASP A 77 28.35 -27.67 4.82
N ASP A 78 28.46 -27.81 6.14
CA ASP A 78 29.16 -28.95 6.77
C ASP A 78 28.44 -30.30 6.55
N ASP A 79 27.11 -30.30 6.47
CA ASP A 79 26.31 -31.51 6.17
C ASP A 79 26.37 -31.90 4.69
N ALA A 80 26.80 -30.99 3.79
CA ALA A 80 26.95 -31.29 2.36
C ALA A 80 28.22 -32.11 2.05
N ASP A 81 29.20 -32.13 2.96
CA ASP A 81 30.50 -32.80 2.79
C ASP A 81 30.66 -34.04 3.70
N GLN A 82 29.61 -34.43 4.43
CA GLN A 82 29.57 -35.67 5.20
C GLN A 82 29.32 -36.86 4.26
N PRO A 83 30.22 -37.85 4.15
CA PRO A 83 29.94 -39.06 3.40
C PRO A 83 28.77 -39.80 4.06
N GLN A 84 27.66 -39.96 3.32
CA GLN A 84 26.50 -40.77 3.71
C GLN A 84 26.95 -42.24 3.91
N PRO A 85 26.39 -42.96 4.91
CA PRO A 85 26.84 -44.29 5.31
C PRO A 85 26.66 -45.38 4.25
#